data_AF-A0A258L728-F1
#
_entry.id   AF-A0A258L728-F1
#
_cell.length_a   1.000
_cell.length_b   1.000
_cell.length_c   1.000
_cell.angle_alpha   90.00
_cell.angle_beta   90.00
_cell.angle_gamma   90.00
#
_symmetry.space_group_name_H-M   'P 1'
#
loop_
_entity.id
_entity.type
_entity.pdbx_description
1 polymer ?
#
loop_
_entity_poly.entity_id
_entity_poly.type
_entity_poly.pdbx_seq_one_letter_code
_entity_poly.pdbx_strand_id
1 'polypeptide(L)'
;MNSVKPLVAPHRRSLPLKVGTRGSPLARAQTANFLQILRHFCPVLKGMDVFEEHIINTTGDVVQDRPLAEIGGKGLFAKEIHESLAAGRIDFAVHSLKDLETTLPPGITLACTLKREDARDVLILPSSHTVTDPADPYASLPHGSTIG
;
A
#
# COMPACT_ATOMS: atom_id res chain seq x y z
N MET A 1 37.36 -7.20 -9.88
CA MET A 1 35.96 -7.54 -9.54
C MET A 1 35.41 -6.42 -8.68
N ASN A 2 34.60 -5.51 -9.25
CA ASN A 2 34.06 -4.39 -8.49
C ASN A 2 32.96 -4.90 -7.57
N SER A 3 33.23 -4.90 -6.27
CA SER A 3 32.25 -5.21 -5.23
C SER A 3 31.17 -4.14 -5.26
N VAL A 4 29.98 -4.51 -5.77
CA VAL A 4 28.80 -3.65 -5.73
C VAL A 4 28.47 -3.44 -4.25
N LYS A 5 28.71 -2.24 -3.75
CA LYS A 5 28.31 -1.86 -2.39
C LYS A 5 26.78 -1.95 -2.35
N PRO A 6 26.19 -2.79 -1.48
CA PRO A 6 24.76 -2.98 -1.47
C PRO A 6 24.07 -1.65 -1.16
N LEU A 7 23.02 -1.32 -1.93
CA LEU A 7 22.25 -0.08 -1.77
C LEU A 7 21.56 0.00 -0.40
N VAL A 8 21.42 -1.14 0.28
CA VAL A 8 20.81 -1.27 1.60
C VAL A 8 21.73 -2.11 2.48
N ALA A 9 21.91 -1.72 3.73
CA ALA A 9 22.69 -2.49 4.69
C ALA A 9 22.08 -3.90 4.86
N PRO A 10 22.90 -4.96 5.04
CA PRO A 10 22.39 -6.30 5.31
C PRO A 10 21.47 -6.30 6.53
N HIS A 11 20.35 -7.01 6.43
CA HIS A 11 19.41 -7.11 7.53
C HIS A 11 20.08 -7.84 8.71
N ARG A 12 20.38 -7.11 9.79
CA ARG A 12 21.04 -7.65 11.00
C ARG A 12 20.07 -8.02 12.13
N ARG A 13 18.76 -7.78 11.96
CA ARG A 13 17.78 -7.99 13.03
C ARG A 13 17.32 -9.44 13.10
N SER A 14 17.06 -9.88 14.32
CA SER A 14 16.47 -11.18 14.64
C SER A 14 15.03 -11.26 14.17
N LEU A 15 14.54 -12.48 13.94
CA LEU A 15 13.12 -12.73 13.76
C LEU A 15 12.35 -12.45 15.07
N PRO A 16 11.06 -12.08 14.99
CA PRO A 16 10.27 -11.85 13.76
C PRO A 16 10.65 -10.53 13.06
N LEU A 17 10.46 -10.50 11.74
CA LEU A 17 10.51 -9.29 10.92
C LEU A 17 9.25 -8.46 11.16
N LYS A 18 9.44 -7.18 11.45
CA LYS A 18 8.38 -6.22 11.76
C LYS A 18 7.85 -5.59 10.48
N VAL A 19 6.58 -5.82 10.18
CA VAL A 19 5.94 -5.42 8.93
C VAL A 19 5.00 -4.25 9.16
N GLY A 20 5.31 -3.10 8.59
CA GLY A 20 4.42 -1.93 8.61
C GLY A 20 3.26 -2.06 7.62
N THR A 21 2.05 -1.75 8.07
CA THR A 21 0.86 -1.65 7.21
C THR A 21 -0.09 -0.58 7.74
N ARG A 22 -0.89 0.03 6.86
CA ARG A 22 -2.08 0.81 7.28
C ARG A 22 -3.12 -0.12 7.90
N GLY A 23 -4.00 0.47 8.71
CA GLY A 23 -5.08 -0.26 9.39
C GLY A 23 -6.29 -0.60 8.52
N SER A 24 -6.41 -0.03 7.31
CA SER A 24 -7.56 -0.25 6.45
C SER A 24 -7.67 -1.72 6.01
N PRO A 25 -8.90 -2.25 5.79
CA PRO A 25 -9.09 -3.64 5.37
C PRO A 25 -8.29 -4.01 4.12
N LEU A 26 -8.23 -3.12 3.13
CA LEU A 26 -7.47 -3.34 1.90
C LEU A 26 -5.96 -3.39 2.15
N ALA A 27 -5.41 -2.48 2.97
CA ALA A 27 -3.97 -2.49 3.28
C ALA A 27 -3.55 -3.77 3.99
N ARG A 28 -4.35 -4.22 4.97
CA ARG A 28 -4.11 -5.49 5.67
C ARG A 28 -4.19 -6.69 4.72
N ALA A 29 -5.16 -6.70 3.79
CA ALA A 29 -5.27 -7.75 2.78
C ALA A 29 -4.05 -7.78 1.83
N GLN A 30 -3.57 -6.60 1.40
CA GLN A 30 -2.37 -6.48 0.56
C GLN A 30 -1.11 -6.98 1.28
N THR A 31 -0.96 -6.61 2.56
CA THR A 31 0.13 -7.10 3.42
C THR A 31 0.06 -8.62 3.58
N ALA A 32 -1.10 -9.17 3.95
CA ALA A 32 -1.29 -10.61 4.08
C ALA A 32 -0.96 -11.38 2.80
N ASN A 33 -1.41 -10.88 1.63
CA ASN A 33 -1.10 -11.48 0.32
C ASN A 33 0.41 -11.49 0.05
N PHE A 34 1.09 -10.36 0.28
CA PHE A 34 2.55 -10.27 0.13
C PHE A 34 3.29 -11.27 1.03
N LEU A 35 2.91 -11.36 2.30
CA LEU A 35 3.53 -12.30 3.24
C LEU A 35 3.28 -13.77 2.86
N GLN A 36 2.09 -14.08 2.33
CA GLN A 36 1.79 -15.41 1.79
C GLN A 36 2.70 -15.78 0.61
N ILE A 37 2.91 -14.84 -0.31
CA ILE A 37 3.84 -15.01 -1.45
C ILE A 37 5.26 -15.26 -0.94
N LEU A 38 5.75 -14.47 0.03
CA LEU A 38 7.08 -14.66 0.61
C LEU A 38 7.24 -16.05 1.26
N ARG A 39 6.25 -16.49 2.05
CA ARG A 39 6.26 -17.83 2.67
C ARG A 39 6.25 -18.96 1.63
N HIS A 40 5.66 -18.73 0.46
CA HIS A 40 5.68 -19.70 -0.64
C HIS A 40 7.08 -19.83 -1.24
N PHE A 41 7.73 -18.71 -1.58
CA PHE A 41 9.03 -18.69 -2.26
C PHE A 41 10.22 -18.96 -1.33
N CYS A 42 10.06 -18.76 -0.02
CA CYS A 42 11.09 -19.05 0.97
C CYS A 42 10.58 -20.13 1.93
N PRO A 43 10.71 -21.43 1.61
CA PRO A 43 10.22 -22.53 2.45
C PRO A 43 10.79 -22.52 3.87
N VAL A 44 12.00 -21.98 4.05
CA VAL A 44 12.63 -21.79 5.37
C VAL A 44 11.82 -20.88 6.29
N LEU A 45 10.93 -20.05 5.74
CA LEU A 45 10.03 -19.17 6.50
C LEU A 45 8.70 -19.84 6.87
N LYS A 46 8.45 -21.08 6.41
CA LYS A 46 7.19 -21.80 6.70
C LYS A 46 7.18 -22.32 8.14
N GLY A 47 6.05 -22.14 8.82
CA GLY A 47 5.83 -22.68 10.18
C GLY A 47 6.57 -21.95 11.29
N MET A 48 7.35 -20.91 10.96
CA MET A 48 7.97 -20.02 11.93
C MET A 48 7.13 -18.75 12.09
N ASP A 49 7.18 -18.15 13.27
CA ASP A 49 6.64 -16.82 13.50
C ASP A 49 7.63 -15.78 12.94
N VAL A 50 7.64 -15.64 11.62
CA VAL A 50 8.63 -14.84 10.87
C VAL A 50 8.23 -13.38 10.76
N PHE A 51 6.93 -13.07 10.87
CA PHE A 51 6.41 -11.74 10.56
C PHE A 51 5.51 -11.25 11.68
N GLU A 52 5.82 -10.07 12.21
CA GLU A 52 5.01 -9.34 13.19
C GLU A 52 4.40 -8.12 12.49
N GLU A 53 3.08 -8.10 12.31
CA GLU A 53 2.39 -6.96 11.68
C GLU A 53 2.24 -5.80 12.67
N HIS A 54 2.72 -4.62 12.28
CA HIS A 54 2.54 -3.35 12.98
C HIS A 54 1.58 -2.46 12.19
N ILE A 55 0.37 -2.28 12.74
CA ILE A 55 -0.61 -1.35 12.21
C ILE A 55 -0.19 0.07 12.56
N ILE A 56 -0.09 0.93 11.54
CA ILE A 56 0.29 2.33 11.66
C ILE A 56 -0.86 3.17 11.13
N ASN A 57 -1.42 4.01 12.00
CA ASN A 57 -2.42 5.00 11.61
C ASN A 57 -1.73 6.17 10.93
N THR A 58 -2.18 6.52 9.73
CA THR A 58 -1.64 7.64 8.96
C THR A 58 -2.53 8.86 9.08
N THR A 59 -1.99 10.06 8.85
CA THR A 59 -2.79 11.28 8.83
C THR A 59 -3.95 11.17 7.82
N GLY A 60 -3.72 10.54 6.66
CA GLY A 60 -4.77 10.29 5.67
C GLY A 60 -5.86 9.32 6.12
N ASP A 61 -5.60 8.44 7.10
CA ASP A 61 -6.63 7.59 7.70
C ASP A 61 -7.51 8.37 8.69
N VAL A 62 -6.92 9.37 9.37
CA VAL A 62 -7.58 10.16 10.42
C VAL A 62 -8.42 11.30 9.83
N VAL A 63 -7.94 11.95 8.77
CA VAL A 63 -8.60 13.11 8.16
C VAL A 63 -9.53 12.64 7.04
N GLN A 64 -10.81 12.46 7.37
CA GLN A 64 -11.88 12.08 6.42
C GLN A 64 -12.93 13.19 6.23
N ASP A 65 -12.76 14.34 6.89
CA ASP A 65 -13.76 15.42 6.96
C ASP A 65 -13.65 16.45 5.84
N ARG A 66 -12.64 16.34 4.97
CA ARG A 66 -12.38 17.29 3.88
C ARG A 66 -11.74 16.61 2.67
N PRO A 67 -11.88 17.18 1.44
CA PRO A 67 -11.31 16.61 0.23
C PRO A 67 -9.79 16.46 0.31
N LEU A 68 -9.26 15.35 -0.23
CA LEU A 68 -7.82 15.07 -0.23
C LEU A 68 -6.98 16.19 -0.88
N ALA A 69 -7.54 16.84 -1.91
CA ALA A 69 -6.93 17.98 -2.59
C ALA A 69 -6.72 19.20 -1.67
N GLU A 70 -7.57 19.37 -0.65
CA GLU A 70 -7.54 20.49 0.29
C GLU A 70 -6.66 20.22 1.51
N ILE A 71 -6.46 18.94 1.88
CA ILE A 71 -5.64 18.56 3.03
C ILE A 71 -4.19 19.03 2.82
N GLY A 72 -3.71 19.01 1.57
CA GLY A 72 -2.33 19.33 1.25
C GLY A 72 -1.33 18.37 1.94
N GLY A 73 -0.09 18.37 1.47
CA GLY A 73 0.97 17.53 2.05
C GLY A 73 1.27 16.29 1.21
N LYS A 74 2.54 16.15 0.85
CA LYS A 74 3.07 14.94 0.21
C LYS A 74 3.06 13.81 1.25
N GLY A 75 2.65 12.61 0.83
CA GLY A 75 2.80 11.41 1.66
C GLY A 75 1.76 11.18 2.73
N LEU A 76 0.53 11.70 2.60
CA LEU A 76 -0.53 11.59 3.62
C LEU A 76 -0.79 10.15 4.12
N PHE A 77 -0.51 9.15 3.29
CA PHE A 77 -0.70 7.72 3.61
C PHE A 77 0.61 6.96 3.83
N ALA A 78 1.77 7.62 3.71
CA ALA A 78 3.08 6.98 3.75
C ALA A 78 3.99 7.57 4.83
N LYS A 79 3.78 8.83 5.25
CA LYS A 79 4.66 9.57 6.16
C LYS A 79 4.93 8.82 7.47
N GLU A 80 3.91 8.44 8.23
CA GLU A 80 4.08 7.80 9.54
C GLU A 80 4.72 6.40 9.43
N ILE A 81 4.51 5.74 8.29
CA ILE A 81 5.14 4.46 7.97
C ILE A 81 6.63 4.69 7.64
N HIS A 82 6.95 5.68 6.82
CA HIS A 82 8.33 6.07 6.52
C HIS A 82 9.10 6.51 7.77
N GLU A 83 8.48 7.25 8.67
CA GLU A 83 9.06 7.61 9.98
C GLU A 83 9.33 6.37 10.83
N SER A 84 8.44 5.38 10.78
CA SER A 84 8.62 4.11 11.49
C SER A 84 9.70 3.22 10.89
N LEU A 85 9.88 3.23 9.57
CA LEU A 85 11.02 2.61 8.89
C LEU A 85 12.34 3.29 9.28
N ALA A 86 12.39 4.63 9.20
CA ALA A 86 13.58 5.41 9.51
C ALA A 86 14.00 5.27 10.99
N ALA A 87 13.03 5.22 11.91
CA ALA A 87 13.27 4.95 13.33
C ALA A 87 13.57 3.48 13.63
N GLY A 88 13.47 2.59 12.62
CA GLY A 88 13.68 1.17 12.79
C GLY A 88 12.64 0.49 13.68
N ARG A 89 11.44 1.05 13.80
CA ARG A 89 10.31 0.40 14.50
C ARG A 89 9.73 -0.76 13.68
N ILE A 90 9.85 -0.67 12.36
CA ILE A 90 9.51 -1.72 11.39
C ILE A 90 10.71 -1.98 10.48
N ASP A 91 10.74 -3.16 9.85
CA ASP A 91 11.81 -3.62 8.97
C ASP A 91 11.49 -3.37 7.50
N PHE A 92 10.23 -3.54 7.11
CA PHE A 92 9.71 -3.17 5.80
C PHE A 92 8.23 -2.80 5.90
N ALA A 93 7.68 -2.21 4.84
CA ALA A 93 6.26 -1.87 4.75
C ALA A 93 5.68 -2.32 3.41
N VAL A 94 4.37 -2.57 3.40
CA VAL A 94 3.60 -2.87 2.19
C VAL A 94 2.63 -1.72 1.92
N HIS A 95 2.64 -1.22 0.68
CA HIS A 95 1.80 -0.10 0.25
C HIS A 95 1.09 -0.43 -1.06
N SER A 96 -0.06 0.22 -1.27
CA SER A 96 -0.53 0.46 -2.63
C SER A 96 0.44 1.42 -3.31
N LEU A 97 0.99 1.02 -4.47
CA LEU A 97 2.04 1.80 -5.14
C LEU A 97 1.61 3.23 -5.49
N LYS A 98 0.31 3.43 -5.78
CA LYS A 98 -0.26 4.75 -6.09
C LYS A 98 -0.20 5.74 -4.92
N ASP A 99 -0.05 5.24 -3.70
CA ASP A 99 -0.02 6.06 -2.47
C ASP A 99 1.41 6.51 -2.11
N LEU A 100 2.43 6.00 -2.81
CA LEU A 100 3.82 6.37 -2.60
C LEU A 100 4.19 7.63 -3.39
N GLU A 101 5.01 8.49 -2.79
CA GLU A 101 5.58 9.63 -3.49
C GLU A 101 6.55 9.19 -4.59
N THR A 102 6.62 9.98 -5.66
CA THR A 102 7.57 9.75 -6.76
C THR A 102 9.02 9.85 -6.34
N THR A 103 9.31 10.62 -5.27
CA THR A 103 10.62 10.71 -4.64
C THR A 103 10.51 10.21 -3.21
N LEU A 104 11.13 9.05 -2.93
CA LEU A 104 11.15 8.48 -1.60
C LEU A 104 12.13 9.21 -0.67
N PRO A 105 11.88 9.23 0.65
CA PRO A 105 12.82 9.79 1.62
C PRO A 105 14.20 9.11 1.57
N PRO A 106 15.30 9.82 1.85
CA PRO A 106 16.62 9.24 1.92
C PRO A 106 16.67 8.03 2.87
N GLY A 107 17.34 6.96 2.46
CA GLY A 107 17.46 5.73 3.25
C GLY A 107 16.27 4.77 3.12
N ILE A 108 15.19 5.17 2.44
CA ILE A 108 14.07 4.29 2.08
C ILE A 108 14.16 3.99 0.59
N THR A 109 13.85 2.74 0.22
CA THR A 109 13.83 2.31 -1.17
C THR A 109 12.61 1.45 -1.46
N LEU A 110 12.09 1.53 -2.68
CA LEU A 110 11.11 0.59 -3.19
C LEU A 110 11.82 -0.72 -3.52
N ALA A 111 11.84 -1.66 -2.57
CA ALA A 111 12.62 -2.89 -2.69
C ALA A 111 12.07 -3.86 -3.76
N CYS A 112 10.75 -3.91 -3.93
CA CYS A 112 10.10 -4.74 -4.94
C CYS A 112 8.69 -4.25 -5.26
N THR A 113 8.13 -4.78 -6.35
CA THR A 113 6.71 -4.64 -6.71
C THR A 113 6.16 -6.02 -7.04
N LEU A 114 4.91 -6.27 -6.67
CA LEU A 114 4.18 -7.45 -7.13
C LEU A 114 3.74 -7.30 -8.59
N LYS A 115 3.27 -8.40 -9.20
CA LYS A 115 2.58 -8.34 -10.48
C LYS A 115 1.39 -7.39 -10.35
N ARG A 116 1.24 -6.48 -11.31
CA ARG A 116 0.15 -5.50 -11.31
C ARG A 116 -1.19 -6.21 -11.53
N GLU A 117 -2.15 -5.90 -10.66
CA GLU A 117 -3.55 -6.26 -10.87
C GLU A 117 -4.17 -5.37 -11.96
N ASP A 118 -5.45 -5.58 -12.25
CA ASP A 118 -6.20 -4.72 -13.16
C ASP A 118 -6.09 -3.25 -12.72
N ALA A 119 -5.69 -2.40 -13.66
CA ALA A 119 -5.42 -0.98 -13.42
C ALA A 119 -6.61 -0.08 -13.81
N ARG A 120 -7.72 -0.65 -14.30
CA ARG A 120 -8.90 0.08 -14.72
C ARG A 120 -9.66 0.61 -13.52
N ASP A 121 -10.24 1.80 -13.68
CA ASP A 121 -11.26 2.30 -12.78
C ASP A 121 -12.58 1.55 -12.99
N VAL A 122 -13.43 1.53 -11.96
CA VAL A 122 -14.72 0.86 -11.98
C VAL A 122 -15.81 1.86 -11.65
N LEU A 123 -16.87 1.88 -12.47
CA LEU A 123 -18.10 2.59 -12.16
C LEU A 123 -18.95 1.72 -11.23
N ILE A 124 -19.18 2.19 -10.00
CA ILE A 124 -20.05 1.53 -9.03
C ILE A 124 -21.38 2.29 -8.99
N LEU A 125 -22.46 1.60 -9.33
CA LEU A 125 -23.80 2.16 -9.38
C LEU A 125 -24.67 1.65 -8.23
N PRO A 126 -25.68 2.42 -7.77
CA PRO A 126 -26.73 1.90 -6.91
C PRO A 126 -27.43 0.72 -7.58
N SER A 127 -27.92 -0.23 -6.79
CA SER A 127 -28.63 -1.42 -7.32
C SER A 127 -29.85 -1.10 -8.18
N SER A 128 -30.36 0.14 -8.12
CA SER A 128 -31.46 0.64 -8.95
C SER A 128 -31.05 1.06 -10.36
N HIS A 129 -29.74 1.12 -10.66
CA HIS A 129 -29.22 1.50 -11.96
C HIS A 129 -28.47 0.34 -12.60
N THR A 130 -28.68 0.17 -13.91
CA THR A 130 -28.02 -0.86 -14.71
C THR A 130 -27.30 -0.18 -15.87
N VAL A 131 -26.05 -0.55 -16.11
CA VAL A 131 -25.31 -0.10 -17.29
C VAL A 131 -25.98 -0.69 -18.53
N THR A 132 -26.48 0.19 -19.40
CA THR A 132 -27.15 -0.21 -20.65
C THR A 132 -26.17 -0.44 -21.80
N ASP A 133 -25.04 0.27 -21.81
CA ASP A 133 -23.97 0.12 -22.79
C ASP A 133 -22.59 0.10 -22.09
N PRO A 134 -21.86 -1.02 -22.11
CA PRO A 134 -20.50 -1.09 -21.56
C PRO A 134 -19.48 -0.17 -22.25
N ALA A 135 -19.74 0.27 -23.50
CA ALA A 135 -18.86 1.19 -24.23
C ALA A 135 -19.10 2.65 -23.84
N ASP A 136 -20.28 2.98 -23.33
CA ASP A 136 -20.61 4.28 -22.75
C ASP A 136 -21.35 4.10 -21.41
N PRO A 137 -20.63 3.74 -20.34
CA PRO A 137 -21.25 3.43 -19.06
C PRO A 137 -21.93 4.64 -18.42
N TYR A 138 -21.51 5.86 -18.79
CA TYR A 138 -22.09 7.10 -18.29
C TYR A 138 -23.43 7.45 -18.95
N ALA A 139 -23.73 6.91 -20.13
CA ALA A 139 -25.05 7.07 -20.76
C ALA A 139 -26.21 6.55 -19.89
N SER A 140 -25.91 5.66 -18.94
CA SER A 140 -26.89 5.13 -17.97
C SER A 140 -27.23 6.11 -16.83
N LEU A 141 -26.51 7.24 -16.72
CA LEU A 141 -26.70 8.22 -15.67
C LEU A 141 -27.67 9.33 -16.11
N PRO A 142 -28.76 9.59 -15.37
CA PRO A 142 -29.63 10.72 -15.64
C PRO A 142 -28.86 12.05 -15.61
N HIS A 143 -29.29 13.03 -16.41
CA HIS A 143 -28.72 14.38 -16.37
C HIS A 143 -28.83 14.97 -14.97
N GLY A 144 -27.73 15.57 -14.47
CA GLY A 144 -27.64 16.11 -13.12
C GLY A 144 -27.23 15.09 -12.04
N SER A 145 -26.84 13.86 -12.43
CA SER A 145 -26.28 12.88 -11.50
C SER A 145 -24.98 13.37 -10.86
N THR A 146 -24.82 13.09 -9.57
CA THR A 146 -23.59 13.39 -8.81
C THR A 146 -22.65 12.19 -8.82
N ILE A 147 -21.37 12.42 -9.14
CA ILE A 147 -20.28 11.42 -9.07
C ILE A 147 -19.31 11.88 -7.98
N GLY A 148 -18.98 10.98 -7.06
CA GLY A 148 -18.04 11.21 -5.95
C GLY A 148 -16.61 10.82 -6.30
#